data_AF-A0A0F9DS12-F1
#
_entry.id   AF-A0A0F9DS12-F1
#
_cell.length_a   1.000
_cell.length_b   1.000
_cell.length_c   1.000
_cell.angle_alpha   90.00
_cell.angle_beta   90.00
_cell.angle_gamma   90.00
#
_symmetry.space_group_name_H-M   'P 1'
#
loop_
_entity.id
_entity.type
_entity.pdbx_description
1 polymer ?
#
loop_
_entity_poly.entity_id
_entity_poly.type
_entity_poly.pdbx_seq_one_letter_code
_entity_poly.pdbx_strand_id
1 'polypeptide(L)'
;MKKKGKLDLKPIEMNTRWANKVKKRAKYGKLPIIKQLYKRRAYPDGVENQTASPIPVNVSLGTYEDQILPHTVTEYFIKKAGTILLMDCPCRTANKCENHDINLGCTWLGKGASKIDLSRWPGAHIATKEEALERERLAYENGLVPHLGKLRSDAVIYRVLDYENQFMSICHCCSCCCVVSLMKYGPAFI
;
A
#
# COMPACT_ATOMS: atom_id res chain seq x y z
N MET A 1 13.46 8.65 29.58
CA MET A 1 12.31 9.20 28.82
C MET A 1 11.02 8.69 29.45
N LYS A 2 10.11 9.58 29.88
CA LYS A 2 8.82 9.19 30.48
C LYS A 2 8.01 8.38 29.45
N LYS A 3 7.52 7.20 29.84
CA LYS A 3 6.55 6.43 29.06
C LYS A 3 5.37 7.35 28.75
N LYS A 4 5.23 7.80 27.49
CA LYS A 4 3.99 8.47 27.06
C LYS A 4 2.88 7.43 27.22
N GLY A 5 1.90 7.73 28.07
CA GLY A 5 0.74 6.86 28.26
C GLY A 5 0.05 6.62 26.91
N LYS A 6 -0.52 5.42 26.73
CA LYS A 6 -1.31 5.08 25.53
C LYS A 6 -2.27 6.23 25.23
N LEU A 7 -2.11 6.86 24.06
CA LEU A 7 -3.06 7.84 23.56
C LEU A 7 -4.41 7.13 23.39
N ASP A 8 -5.48 7.69 23.96
CA ASP A 8 -6.83 7.16 23.74
C ASP A 8 -7.25 7.52 22.31
N LEU A 9 -7.06 6.56 21.39
CA LEU A 9 -7.38 6.72 19.98
C LEU A 9 -8.89 6.62 19.68
N LYS A 10 -9.75 6.52 20.72
CA LYS A 10 -11.19 6.47 20.51
C LYS A 10 -11.66 7.70 19.71
N PRO A 11 -12.44 7.51 18.64
CA PRO A 11 -13.01 8.62 17.89
C PRO A 11 -13.82 9.52 18.83
N ILE A 12 -13.66 10.84 18.70
CA ILE A 12 -14.52 11.81 19.37
C ILE A 12 -15.91 11.68 18.73
N GLU A 13 -16.81 10.98 19.40
CA GLU A 13 -18.17 10.81 18.88
C GLU A 13 -19.03 12.06 19.11
N MET A 14 -19.93 12.34 18.17
CA MET A 14 -20.93 13.40 18.32
C MET A 14 -21.80 13.15 19.56
N ASN A 15 -21.76 14.05 20.55
CA ASN A 15 -22.35 13.88 21.89
C ASN A 15 -23.49 14.86 22.20
N THR A 16 -24.07 15.53 21.20
CA THR A 16 -25.18 16.47 21.39
C THR A 16 -26.43 15.75 21.94
N ARG A 17 -27.32 16.49 22.64
CA ARG A 17 -28.57 15.92 23.20
C ARG A 17 -29.40 15.18 22.14
N TRP A 18 -29.49 15.76 20.94
CA TRP A 18 -30.16 15.15 19.80
C TRP A 18 -29.43 13.88 19.32
N ALA A 19 -28.11 13.96 19.12
CA ALA A 19 -27.30 12.81 18.68
C ALA A 19 -27.39 11.63 19.66
N ASN A 20 -27.35 11.88 20.97
CA ASN A 20 -27.48 10.84 21.99
C ASN A 20 -28.88 10.19 21.98
N LYS A 21 -29.93 10.97 21.73
CA LYS A 21 -31.31 10.46 21.57
C LYS A 21 -31.43 9.60 20.31
N VAL A 22 -30.80 10.02 19.21
CA VAL A 22 -30.74 9.26 17.95
C VAL A 22 -29.94 7.98 18.12
N LYS A 23 -28.73 8.01 18.73
CA LYS A 23 -27.91 6.82 19.02
C LYS A 23 -28.68 5.76 19.83
N LYS A 24 -29.39 6.19 20.88
CA LYS A 24 -30.25 5.30 21.69
C LYS A 24 -31.38 4.70 20.86
N ARG A 25 -32.03 5.48 19.99
CA ARG A 25 -33.14 5.02 19.13
C ARG A 25 -32.67 4.16 17.96
N ALA A 26 -31.48 4.42 17.42
CA ALA A 26 -30.90 3.70 16.29
C ALA A 26 -30.65 2.21 16.61
N LYS A 27 -30.46 1.85 17.89
CA LYS A 27 -30.38 0.45 18.34
C LYS A 27 -31.63 -0.35 17.97
N TYR A 28 -32.82 0.25 18.01
CA TYR A 28 -34.08 -0.40 17.64
C TYR A 28 -34.26 -0.54 16.12
N GLY A 29 -33.59 0.31 15.33
CA GLY A 29 -33.56 0.20 13.86
C GLY A 29 -32.78 -1.01 13.34
N LYS A 30 -32.08 -1.75 14.22
CA LYS A 30 -31.39 -3.01 13.88
C LYS A 30 -32.32 -4.23 13.85
N LEU A 31 -33.56 -4.11 14.35
CA LEU A 31 -34.54 -5.20 14.30
C LEU A 31 -34.97 -5.46 12.85
N PRO A 32 -35.04 -6.73 12.41
CA PRO A 32 -35.22 -7.09 11.00
C PRO A 32 -36.52 -6.51 10.40
N ILE A 33 -37.63 -6.54 11.15
CA ILE A 33 -38.94 -6.02 10.71
C ILE A 33 -38.90 -4.50 10.53
N ILE A 34 -38.39 -3.78 11.54
CA ILE A 34 -38.29 -2.30 11.51
C ILE A 34 -37.34 -1.85 10.41
N LYS A 35 -36.22 -2.56 10.24
CA LYS A 35 -35.23 -2.33 9.18
C LYS A 35 -35.86 -2.49 7.79
N GLN A 36 -36.67 -3.52 7.57
CA GLN A 36 -37.31 -3.78 6.28
C GLN A 36 -38.39 -2.73 5.96
N LEU A 37 -39.20 -2.35 6.94
CA LEU A 37 -40.20 -1.28 6.81
C LEU A 37 -39.56 0.08 6.55
N TYR A 38 -38.50 0.42 7.29
CA TYR A 38 -37.75 1.66 7.10
C TYR A 38 -37.09 1.69 5.72
N LYS A 39 -36.44 0.59 5.29
CA LYS A 39 -35.83 0.51 3.95
C LYS A 39 -36.84 0.75 2.83
N ARG A 40 -38.01 0.11 2.87
CA ARG A 40 -39.07 0.32 1.87
C ARG A 40 -39.56 1.78 1.83
N ARG A 41 -39.62 2.44 2.99
CA ARG A 41 -40.11 3.83 3.08
C ARG A 41 -39.05 4.87 2.72
N ALA A 42 -37.82 4.69 3.19
CA ALA A 42 -36.74 5.66 3.02
C ALA A 42 -36.03 5.51 1.67
N TYR A 43 -36.05 4.31 1.09
CA TYR A 43 -35.34 3.95 -0.14
C TYR A 43 -36.29 3.22 -1.10
N PRO A 44 -37.32 3.90 -1.64
CA PRO A 44 -38.29 3.29 -2.54
C PRO A 44 -37.64 2.80 -3.85
N ASP A 45 -36.58 3.47 -4.31
CA ASP A 45 -35.86 3.19 -5.57
C ASP A 45 -34.59 2.35 -5.39
N GLY A 46 -34.48 1.63 -4.26
CA GLY A 46 -33.32 0.80 -3.94
C GLY A 46 -32.17 1.54 -3.24
N VAL A 47 -31.24 0.78 -2.67
CA VAL A 47 -30.10 1.29 -1.87
C VAL A 47 -28.85 1.47 -2.73
N GLU A 48 -28.83 0.85 -3.89
CA GLU A 48 -27.78 0.86 -4.92
C GLU A 48 -27.46 2.26 -5.46
N ASN A 49 -28.41 3.19 -5.40
CA ASN A 49 -28.24 4.58 -5.83
C ASN A 49 -27.64 5.48 -4.73
N GLN A 50 -27.24 4.92 -3.58
CA GLN A 50 -26.70 5.67 -2.44
C GLN A 50 -25.23 5.36 -2.18
N THR A 51 -24.35 6.28 -2.58
CA THR A 51 -22.90 6.12 -2.53
C THR A 51 -22.27 6.79 -1.31
N ALA A 52 -22.81 6.55 -0.11
CA ALA A 52 -22.28 7.10 1.13
C ALA A 52 -21.99 5.98 2.15
N SER A 53 -20.77 5.46 2.12
CA SER A 53 -20.25 4.54 3.13
C SER A 53 -19.42 5.33 4.15
N PRO A 54 -19.79 5.36 5.45
CA PRO A 54 -18.97 6.01 6.46
C PRO A 54 -17.67 5.21 6.62
N ILE A 55 -16.53 5.83 6.32
CA ILE A 55 -15.21 5.23 6.55
C ILE A 55 -14.87 5.46 8.03
N PRO A 56 -14.63 4.40 8.82
CA PRO A 56 -14.24 4.54 10.21
C PRO A 56 -12.81 5.10 10.29
N VAL A 57 -12.68 6.38 10.65
CA VAL A 57 -11.40 7.00 11.03
C VAL A 57 -11.05 6.58 12.46
N ASN A 58 -9.79 6.22 12.71
CA ASN A 58 -9.24 5.74 14.00
C ASN A 58 -9.72 4.35 14.49
N VAL A 59 -10.13 3.45 13.58
CA VAL A 59 -10.26 2.03 13.93
C VAL A 59 -8.98 1.31 13.50
N SER A 60 -8.27 0.72 14.46
CA SER A 60 -7.27 -0.32 14.16
C SER A 60 -8.00 -1.41 13.37
N LEU A 61 -7.61 -1.71 12.13
CA LEU A 61 -8.26 -2.79 11.35
C LEU A 61 -7.79 -4.19 11.82
N GLY A 62 -7.48 -4.33 13.12
CA GLY A 62 -6.99 -5.54 13.75
C GLY A 62 -5.46 -5.69 13.71
N THR A 63 -5.01 -6.91 14.04
CA THR A 63 -3.67 -7.40 13.75
C THR A 63 -3.63 -7.76 12.28
N TYR A 64 -2.88 -6.99 11.49
CA TYR A 64 -2.59 -7.35 10.11
C TYR A 64 -1.47 -8.39 10.13
N GLU A 65 -1.70 -9.49 9.44
CA GLU A 65 -0.61 -10.38 9.05
C GLU A 65 -0.09 -9.88 7.71
N ASP A 66 1.23 -9.75 7.58
CA ASP A 66 1.87 -9.48 6.30
C ASP A 66 1.56 -10.66 5.37
N GLN A 67 0.61 -10.47 4.46
CA GLN A 67 0.29 -11.44 3.42
C GLN A 67 1.16 -11.17 2.20
N ILE A 68 1.60 -12.24 1.55
CA ILE A 68 2.30 -12.15 0.26
C ILE A 68 1.36 -11.47 -0.72
N LEU A 69 1.86 -10.44 -1.39
CA LEU A 69 1.09 -9.69 -2.37
C LEU A 69 0.66 -10.64 -3.52
N PRO A 70 -0.64 -10.77 -3.82
CA PRO A 70 -1.08 -11.59 -4.94
C PRO A 70 -0.54 -11.02 -6.25
N HIS A 71 -0.07 -11.90 -7.14
CA HIS A 71 0.45 -11.54 -8.48
C HIS A 71 -0.51 -10.63 -9.27
N THR A 72 -1.81 -10.84 -9.09
CA THR A 72 -2.86 -10.03 -9.73
C THR A 72 -2.81 -8.55 -9.34
N VAL A 73 -2.33 -8.22 -8.14
CA VAL A 73 -2.21 -6.85 -7.66
C VAL A 73 -1.01 -6.16 -8.31
N THR A 74 0.15 -6.81 -8.34
CA THR A 74 1.35 -6.23 -8.99
C THR A 74 1.11 -6.05 -10.48
N GLU A 75 0.51 -7.03 -11.16
CA GLU A 75 0.08 -6.91 -12.54
C GLU A 75 -0.84 -5.71 -12.79
N TYR A 76 -1.83 -5.50 -11.93
CA TYR A 76 -2.77 -4.39 -12.07
C TYR A 76 -2.03 -3.04 -12.06
N PHE A 77 -1.11 -2.85 -11.12
CA PHE A 77 -0.33 -1.62 -11.02
C PHE A 77 0.63 -1.43 -12.19
N ILE A 78 1.29 -2.49 -12.66
CA ILE A 78 2.14 -2.46 -13.87
C ILE A 78 1.29 -2.05 -15.09
N LYS A 79 0.13 -2.67 -15.28
CA LYS A 79 -0.79 -2.37 -16.39
C LYS A 79 -1.34 -0.93 -16.32
N LYS A 80 -1.53 -0.37 -15.12
CA LYS A 80 -2.00 1.01 -14.91
C LYS A 80 -0.90 2.07 -15.00
N ALA A 81 0.36 1.70 -14.84
CA ALA A 81 1.45 2.66 -14.79
C ALA A 81 1.63 3.40 -16.12
N GLY A 82 1.85 4.72 -16.03
CA GLY A 82 2.16 5.58 -17.18
C GLY A 82 3.65 5.58 -17.56
N THR A 83 4.52 5.41 -16.57
CA THR A 83 5.97 5.25 -16.77
C THR A 83 6.44 4.11 -15.88
N ILE A 84 7.30 3.27 -16.45
CA ILE A 84 7.89 2.10 -15.81
C ILE A 84 9.39 2.19 -16.01
N LEU A 85 10.14 2.05 -14.93
CA LEU A 85 11.59 1.96 -14.95
C LEU A 85 11.99 0.67 -14.26
N LEU A 86 12.84 -0.10 -14.93
CA LEU A 86 13.43 -1.31 -14.38
C LEU A 86 14.91 -1.03 -14.12
N MET A 87 15.44 -1.63 -13.05
CA MET A 87 16.84 -1.50 -12.68
C MET A 87 17.30 -2.76 -11.95
N ASP A 88 18.61 -2.93 -11.81
CA ASP A 88 19.18 -3.99 -10.98
C ASP A 88 18.86 -3.76 -9.50
N CYS A 89 18.80 -4.83 -8.72
CA CYS A 89 18.43 -4.73 -7.31
C CYS A 89 19.55 -4.04 -6.50
N PRO A 90 19.35 -2.81 -5.99
CA PRO A 90 20.40 -2.10 -5.26
C PRO A 90 20.81 -2.86 -3.98
N CYS A 91 19.85 -3.54 -3.34
CA CYS A 91 20.10 -4.32 -2.13
C CYS A 91 20.98 -5.54 -2.41
N ARG A 92 20.74 -6.27 -3.51
CA ARG A 92 21.54 -7.44 -3.88
C ARG A 92 22.91 -7.05 -4.42
N THR A 93 22.99 -5.96 -5.19
CA THR A 93 24.27 -5.40 -5.64
C THR A 93 25.13 -4.99 -4.45
N ALA A 94 24.58 -4.26 -3.48
CA ALA A 94 25.32 -3.80 -2.31
C ALA A 94 25.83 -4.96 -1.43
N ASN A 95 25.03 -6.02 -1.30
CA ASN A 95 25.38 -7.19 -0.49
C ASN A 95 26.07 -8.31 -1.29
N LYS A 96 26.37 -8.11 -2.58
CA LYS A 96 26.94 -9.12 -3.49
C LYS A 96 26.21 -10.47 -3.38
N CYS A 97 24.89 -10.44 -3.55
CA CYS A 97 24.03 -11.60 -3.37
C CYS A 97 24.42 -12.78 -4.27
N GLU A 98 24.62 -13.95 -3.66
CA GLU A 98 24.93 -15.21 -4.38
C GLU A 98 23.68 -16.09 -4.57
N ASN A 99 22.59 -15.82 -3.85
CA ASN A 99 21.39 -16.67 -3.81
C ASN A 99 20.34 -16.34 -4.87
N HIS A 100 20.35 -15.12 -5.40
CA HIS A 100 19.31 -14.58 -6.28
C HIS A 100 19.91 -13.64 -7.31
N ASP A 101 19.33 -13.61 -8.51
CA ASP A 101 19.82 -12.79 -9.63
C ASP A 101 19.69 -11.29 -9.34
N ILE A 102 20.81 -10.56 -9.46
CA ILE A 102 20.90 -9.12 -9.28
C ILE A 102 19.98 -8.37 -10.26
N ASN A 103 19.81 -8.87 -11.48
CA ASN A 103 19.06 -8.21 -12.56
C ASN A 103 17.54 -8.15 -12.32
N LEU A 104 17.02 -8.97 -11.41
CA LEU A 104 15.60 -9.01 -11.02
C LEU A 104 15.22 -7.91 -10.01
N GLY A 105 15.71 -6.67 -10.20
CA GLY A 105 15.55 -5.57 -9.25
C GLY A 105 14.15 -4.97 -9.18
N CYS A 106 14.01 -3.87 -8.44
CA CYS A 106 12.70 -3.25 -8.22
C CYS A 106 12.17 -2.61 -9.52
N THR A 107 10.86 -2.67 -9.69
CA THR A 107 10.11 -1.99 -10.74
C THR A 107 9.61 -0.66 -10.20
N TRP A 108 10.03 0.46 -10.78
CA TRP A 108 9.60 1.80 -10.39
C TRP A 108 8.51 2.32 -11.30
N LEU A 109 7.45 2.85 -10.70
CA LEU A 109 6.23 3.25 -11.37
C LEU A 109 5.93 4.74 -11.15
N GLY A 110 5.40 5.38 -12.19
CA GLY A 110 4.85 6.74 -12.14
C GLY A 110 5.81 7.84 -12.60
N LYS A 111 5.36 9.09 -12.50
CA LYS A 111 6.10 10.25 -13.01
C LYS A 111 7.47 10.41 -12.35
N GLY A 112 7.62 10.03 -11.08
CA GLY A 112 8.92 10.05 -10.40
C GLY A 112 9.94 9.11 -11.04
N ALA A 113 9.50 7.95 -11.56
CA ALA A 113 10.38 7.01 -12.25
C ALA A 113 11.01 7.65 -13.51
N SER A 114 10.25 8.48 -14.24
CA SER A 114 10.75 9.22 -15.42
C SER A 114 11.86 10.25 -15.11
N LYS A 115 12.07 10.55 -13.82
CA LYS A 115 12.99 11.61 -13.35
C LYS A 115 14.26 11.06 -12.71
N ILE A 116 14.38 9.74 -12.59
CA ILE A 116 15.59 9.10 -12.09
C ILE A 116 16.71 9.27 -13.13
N ASP A 117 17.89 9.67 -12.65
CA ASP A 117 19.12 9.68 -13.47
C ASP A 117 19.58 8.24 -13.73
N LEU A 118 19.25 7.71 -14.91
CA LEU A 118 19.53 6.34 -15.32
C LEU A 118 21.02 5.99 -15.28
N SER A 119 21.90 6.97 -15.53
CA SER A 119 23.35 6.75 -15.62
C SER A 119 23.98 6.32 -14.28
N ARG A 120 23.28 6.56 -13.17
CA ARG A 120 23.77 6.27 -11.81
C ARG A 120 23.45 4.86 -11.35
N TRP A 121 22.60 4.15 -12.07
CA TRP A 121 21.99 2.93 -11.59
C TRP A 121 22.18 1.78 -12.59
N PRO A 122 22.87 0.71 -12.19
CA PRO A 122 23.06 -0.46 -13.04
C PRO A 122 21.73 -1.04 -13.52
N GLY A 123 21.71 -1.45 -14.79
CA GLY A 123 20.52 -2.00 -15.44
C GLY A 123 19.35 -1.03 -15.59
N ALA A 124 19.49 0.25 -15.22
CA ALA A 124 18.37 1.19 -15.23
C ALA A 124 17.97 1.61 -16.65
N HIS A 125 16.72 1.33 -17.02
CA HIS A 125 16.14 1.74 -18.29
C HIS A 125 14.61 1.90 -18.16
N ILE A 126 14.03 2.71 -19.07
CA ILE A 126 12.58 2.79 -19.21
C ILE A 126 12.10 1.56 -19.94
N ALA A 127 11.15 0.85 -19.34
CA ALA A 127 10.69 -0.44 -19.80
C ALA A 127 9.26 -0.39 -20.33
N THR A 128 8.90 -1.40 -21.12
CA THR A 128 7.51 -1.61 -21.52
C THR A 128 6.73 -2.31 -20.40
N LYS A 129 5.40 -2.37 -20.56
CA LYS A 129 4.54 -3.10 -19.61
C LYS A 129 4.82 -4.60 -19.67
N GLU A 130 5.04 -5.11 -20.88
CA GLU A 130 5.32 -6.51 -21.14
C GLU A 130 6.63 -6.94 -20.48
N GLU A 131 7.67 -6.10 -20.58
CA GLU A 131 8.96 -6.35 -19.94
C GLU A 131 8.86 -6.34 -18.42
N ALA A 132 8.07 -5.42 -17.84
CA ALA A 132 7.85 -5.38 -16.41
C ALA A 132 7.03 -6.57 -15.89
N LEU A 133 6.01 -7.01 -16.65
CA LEU A 133 5.24 -8.22 -16.33
C LEU A 133 6.12 -9.47 -16.40
N GLU A 134 7.03 -9.55 -17.38
CA GLU A 134 7.96 -10.67 -17.48
C GLU A 134 8.98 -10.65 -16.33
N ARG A 135 9.50 -9.48 -15.94
CA ARG A 135 10.35 -9.35 -14.76
C ARG A 135 9.62 -9.77 -13.48
N GLU A 136 8.35 -9.42 -13.33
CA GLU A 136 7.51 -9.86 -12.21
C GLU A 136 7.40 -11.39 -12.18
N ARG A 137 7.07 -12.02 -13.32
CA ARG A 137 6.98 -13.48 -13.45
C ARG A 137 8.29 -14.17 -13.04
N LEU A 138 9.41 -13.71 -13.60
CA LEU A 138 10.74 -14.24 -13.29
C LEU A 138 11.11 -14.05 -11.81
N ALA A 139 10.72 -12.92 -11.20
CA ALA A 139 10.96 -12.68 -9.79
C ALA A 139 10.22 -13.67 -8.89
N TYR A 140 8.94 -13.93 -9.18
CA TYR A 140 8.17 -14.95 -8.46
C TYR A 140 8.77 -16.36 -8.64
N GLU A 141 9.18 -16.74 -9.85
CA GLU A 141 9.83 -18.03 -10.12
C GLU A 141 11.17 -18.17 -9.41
N ASN A 142 11.88 -17.06 -9.22
CA ASN A 142 13.12 -17.02 -8.43
C ASN A 142 12.88 -17.06 -6.91
N GLY A 143 11.62 -17.14 -6.45
CA GLY A 143 11.25 -17.16 -5.04
C GLY A 143 11.35 -15.79 -4.35
N LEU A 144 11.37 -14.70 -5.13
CA LEU A 144 11.37 -13.35 -4.58
C LEU A 144 9.95 -12.93 -4.18
N VAL A 145 9.86 -12.15 -3.12
CA VAL A 145 8.59 -11.64 -2.62
C VAL A 145 8.42 -10.20 -3.08
N PRO A 146 7.44 -9.89 -3.96
CA PRO A 146 7.18 -8.52 -4.33
C PRO A 146 6.53 -7.76 -3.18
N HIS A 147 7.06 -6.58 -2.93
CA HIS A 147 6.53 -5.62 -1.99
C HIS A 147 6.17 -4.34 -2.74
N LEU A 148 4.91 -3.94 -2.68
CA LEU A 148 4.42 -2.70 -3.27
C LEU A 148 4.46 -1.59 -2.22
N GLY A 149 5.16 -0.49 -2.51
CA GLY A 149 5.29 0.61 -1.56
C GLY A 149 5.49 1.97 -2.22
N LYS A 150 4.89 3.00 -1.61
CA LYS A 150 5.25 4.40 -1.83
C LYS A 150 6.08 4.87 -0.65
N LEU A 151 7.40 4.80 -0.78
CA LEU A 151 8.32 5.17 0.29
C LEU A 151 8.95 6.53 0.00
N ARG A 152 8.84 7.47 0.95
CA ARG A 152 9.53 8.77 0.84
C ARG A 152 11.05 8.59 0.80
N SER A 153 11.59 7.58 1.49
CA SER A 153 13.01 7.23 1.45
C SER A 153 13.48 6.96 0.03
N ASP A 154 12.66 6.29 -0.78
CA ASP A 154 13.00 6.01 -2.17
C ASP A 154 13.09 7.33 -2.95
N ALA A 155 12.10 8.21 -2.81
CA ALA A 155 12.13 9.52 -3.46
C ALA A 155 13.36 10.37 -3.07
N VAL A 156 13.86 10.24 -1.84
CA VAL A 156 15.13 10.85 -1.39
C VAL A 156 16.32 10.21 -2.08
N ILE A 157 16.45 8.88 -2.03
CA ILE A 157 17.58 8.11 -2.57
C ILE A 157 17.73 8.37 -4.08
N TYR A 158 16.61 8.35 -4.81
CA TYR A 158 16.58 8.55 -6.25
C TYR A 158 16.54 10.02 -6.67
N ARG A 159 16.57 10.96 -5.71
CA ARG A 159 16.57 12.42 -5.93
C ARG A 159 15.37 12.92 -6.73
N VAL A 160 14.18 12.36 -6.44
CA VAL A 160 12.90 12.68 -7.10
C VAL A 160 11.83 13.13 -6.11
N LEU A 161 12.24 13.81 -5.03
CA LEU A 161 11.35 14.30 -3.96
C LEU A 161 10.16 15.14 -4.47
N ASP A 162 10.37 15.98 -5.49
CA ASP A 162 9.31 16.78 -6.11
C ASP A 162 8.18 15.94 -6.71
N TYR A 163 8.44 14.65 -6.94
CA TYR A 163 7.53 13.67 -7.52
C TYR A 163 7.16 12.56 -6.54
N GLU A 164 7.39 12.74 -5.23
CA GLU A 164 7.19 11.67 -4.23
C GLU A 164 5.77 11.07 -4.26
N ASN A 165 4.74 11.88 -4.56
CA ASN A 165 3.35 11.43 -4.63
C ASN A 165 3.00 10.66 -5.92
N GLN A 166 3.92 10.62 -6.88
CA GLN A 166 3.80 9.93 -8.17
C GLN A 166 4.99 8.99 -8.37
N PHE A 167 5.50 8.43 -7.28
CA PHE A 167 6.65 7.55 -7.26
C PHE A 167 6.38 6.36 -6.34
N MET A 168 6.36 5.17 -6.92
CA MET A 168 6.04 3.92 -6.24
C MET A 168 6.95 2.82 -6.75
N SER A 169 7.29 1.86 -5.89
CA SER A 169 8.07 0.68 -6.23
C SER A 169 7.27 -0.58 -6.05
N ILE A 170 7.53 -1.56 -6.94
CA ILE A 170 7.34 -2.97 -6.68
C ILE A 170 8.74 -3.56 -6.50
N CYS A 171 9.12 -3.85 -5.26
CA CYS A 171 10.44 -4.40 -4.96
C CYS A 171 10.40 -5.92 -4.80
N HIS A 172 11.21 -6.63 -5.58
CA HIS A 172 11.37 -8.07 -5.53
C HIS A 172 12.36 -8.48 -4.43
N CYS A 173 11.87 -8.55 -3.21
CA CYS A 173 12.68 -8.71 -2.01
C CYS A 173 13.10 -10.17 -1.82
N CYS A 174 14.37 -10.39 -1.54
CA CYS A 174 14.89 -11.68 -1.05
C CYS A 174 15.06 -11.66 0.47
N SER A 175 15.04 -12.84 1.08
CA SER A 175 15.25 -13.00 2.53
C SER A 175 16.69 -12.66 2.96
N CYS A 176 17.67 -12.76 2.06
CA CYS A 176 19.08 -12.63 2.40
C CYS A 176 19.66 -11.21 2.32
N CYS A 177 19.11 -10.31 1.50
CA CYS A 177 19.72 -8.99 1.25
C CYS A 177 18.77 -7.80 1.39
N CYS A 178 17.46 -8.01 1.54
CA CYS A 178 16.49 -6.91 1.54
C CYS A 178 16.71 -5.94 2.71
N VAL A 179 16.85 -4.64 2.42
CA VAL A 179 16.98 -3.60 3.44
C VAL A 179 15.71 -3.42 4.27
N VAL A 180 14.53 -3.66 3.69
CA VAL A 180 13.26 -3.60 4.42
C VAL A 180 13.21 -4.66 5.52
N SER A 181 13.85 -5.81 5.32
CA SER A 181 13.98 -6.83 6.37
C SER A 181 14.74 -6.34 7.61
N LEU A 182 15.59 -5.32 7.46
CA LEU A 182 16.33 -4.68 8.56
C LEU A 182 15.49 -3.64 9.29
N MET A 183 14.41 -3.13 8.68
CA MET A 183 13.55 -2.11 9.31
C MET A 183 12.88 -2.61 10.59
N LYS A 184 12.73 -3.94 10.76
CA LYS A 184 12.24 -4.54 12.02
C LYS A 184 13.15 -4.31 13.22
N TYR A 185 14.42 -3.98 12.99
CA TYR A 185 15.40 -3.61 14.02
C TYR A 185 15.52 -2.09 14.20
N GLY A 186 14.87 -1.31 13.33
CA GLY A 186 14.82 0.14 13.44
C GLY A 186 13.91 0.58 14.59
N PRO A 187 14.00 1.86 15.01
CA PRO A 187 13.05 2.41 15.96
C PRO A 187 11.63 2.28 15.41
N ALA A 188 10.77 1.56 16.12
CA ALA A 188 9.35 1.50 15.80
C ALA A 188 8.78 2.91 15.99
N PHE A 189 8.52 3.60 14.88
CA PHE A 189 7.76 4.86 14.90
C PHE A 189 6.27 4.52 14.96
N ILE A 190 5.83 3.98 16.10
CA ILE A 190 4.41 3.83 16.47
C ILE A 190 4.24 4.43 17.86
#